data_AF-A0A3B0MHW2-F1
#
_entry.id   AF-A0A3B0MHW2-F1
#
_cell.length_a   1.000
_cell.length_b   1.000
_cell.length_c   1.000
_cell.angle_alpha   90.00
_cell.angle_beta   90.00
_cell.angle_gamma   90.00
#
_symmetry.space_group_name_H-M   'P 1'
#
loop_
_entity.id
_entity.type
_entity.pdbx_description
1 polymer ?
#
loop_
_entity_poly.entity_id
_entity_poly.type
_entity_poly.pdbx_seq_one_letter_code
_entity_poly.pdbx_strand_id
1 'polypeptide(L)' 'MMDTTPISIDGSRHIFELKLGIEAKINNNLNLWGNFSQELGNKEYRDTQAILGVKYLF' A
#
# COMPACT_ATOMS: atom_id res chain seq x y z
N MET A 1 1.18 11.46 -45.85
CA MET A 1 0.89 10.27 -45.02
C MET A 1 1.22 10.69 -43.60
N MET A 2 0.23 10.88 -42.74
CA MET A 2 0.45 11.41 -41.39
C MET A 2 0.74 10.25 -40.44
N ASP A 3 1.94 10.26 -39.88
CA ASP A 3 2.41 9.32 -38.86
C ASP A 3 1.76 9.69 -37.53
N THR A 4 0.59 9.10 -37.27
CA THR A 4 -0.05 9.20 -35.96
C THR A 4 0.69 8.24 -35.03
N THR A 5 1.84 8.67 -34.50
CA THR A 5 2.42 8.02 -33.33
C THR A 5 1.39 8.09 -32.20
N PRO A 6 0.81 6.98 -31.73
CA PRO A 6 0.05 7.03 -30.50
C PRO A 6 1.06 7.40 -29.41
N ILE A 7 0.97 8.64 -28.94
CA ILE A 7 1.63 9.09 -27.73
C ILE A 7 1.22 8.13 -26.61
N SER A 8 2.07 7.14 -26.32
CA SER A 8 1.91 6.29 -25.15
C SER A 8 2.16 7.18 -23.95
N ILE A 9 1.07 7.73 -23.42
CA ILE A 9 1.06 8.43 -22.14
C ILE A 9 1.41 7.37 -21.10
N ASP A 10 2.71 7.17 -20.83
CA ASP A 10 3.25 6.39 -19.70
C ASP A 10 2.95 7.12 -18.38
N GLY A 11 1.72 7.60 -18.22
CA GLY A 11 1.36 8.64 -17.26
C GLY A 11 0.72 8.13 -15.99
N SER A 12 0.16 6.93 -15.99
CA SER A 12 -0.54 6.43 -14.82
C SER A 12 -0.33 4.94 -14.69
N ARG A 13 0.76 4.53 -14.05
CA ARG A 13 0.79 3.22 -13.40
C ARG A 13 -0.29 3.27 -12.33
N HIS A 14 -1.49 2.79 -12.64
CA HIS A 14 -2.55 2.59 -11.66
C HIS A 14 -2.11 1.43 -10.76
N ILE A 15 -1.23 1.72 -9.80
CA ILE A 15 -0.86 0.78 -8.74
C ILE A 15 -2.02 0.82 -7.75
N PHE A 16 -2.72 -0.29 -7.62
CA PHE A 16 -3.82 -0.41 -6.69
C PHE A 16 -3.24 -0.92 -5.37
N GLU A 17 -2.99 -0.04 -4.41
CA GLU A 17 -2.52 -0.43 -3.08
C GLU A 17 -3.71 -0.80 -2.20
N LEU A 18 -3.94 -2.09 -1.98
CA LEU A 18 -4.92 -2.55 -1.00
C LEU A 18 -4.30 -2.49 0.39
N LYS A 19 -4.80 -1.59 1.25
CA LYS A 19 -4.36 -1.47 2.65
C LYS A 19 -5.47 -1.93 3.58
N LEU A 20 -5.21 -2.97 4.35
CA LEU A 20 -6.10 -3.52 5.36
C LEU A 20 -5.45 -3.37 6.73
N GLY A 21 -6.09 -2.67 7.66
CA GLY A 21 -5.52 -2.37 8.98
C GLY A 21 -6.38 -2.90 10.12
N ILE A 22 -5.72 -3.37 11.19
CA ILE A 22 -6.31 -3.69 12.48
C ILE A 22 -5.69 -2.80 13.56
N GLU A 23 -6.51 -2.28 14.47
CA GLU A 23 -6.04 -1.52 15.62
C GLU A 23 -6.65 -2.12 16.89
N ALA A 24 -5.78 -2.45 17.85
CA ALA A 24 -6.12 -3.04 19.12
C ALA A 24 -5.65 -2.10 20.24
N LYS A 25 -6.62 -1.51 20.93
CA LYS A 25 -6.35 -0.71 22.12
C LYS A 25 -6.24 -1.64 23.32
N ILE A 26 -5.02 -1.84 23.81
CA ILE A 26 -4.75 -2.73 24.96
C ILE A 26 -5.08 -1.99 26.24
N ASN A 27 -4.47 -0.81 26.45
CA ASN A 27 -4.69 0.04 27.62
C ASN A 27 -4.67 1.52 27.20
N ASN A 28 -5.00 2.45 28.11
CA ASN A 28 -4.91 3.89 27.85
C ASN A 28 -3.52 4.35 27.38
N ASN A 29 -2.47 3.64 27.79
CA ASN A 29 -1.07 3.93 27.49
C ASN A 29 -0.46 3.02 26.42
N LEU A 30 -1.21 2.02 25.91
CA LEU A 30 -0.67 1.00 25.01
C LEU A 30 -1.67 0.69 23.91
N ASN A 31 -1.34 1.09 22.69
CA ASN A 31 -2.09 0.79 21.48
C ASN A 31 -1.24 -0.07 20.56
N LEU A 32 -1.83 -1.10 19.99
CA LEU A 32 -1.21 -1.98 19.01
C LEU A 32 -1.92 -1.76 17.68
N TRP A 33 -1.17 -1.65 16.60
CA TRP A 33 -1.72 -1.50 15.25
C TRP A 33 -0.97 -2.40 14.29
N GLY A 34 -1.68 -2.93 13.29
CA GLY A 34 -1.12 -3.76 12.23
C GLY A 34 -1.77 -3.40 10.91
N ASN A 35 -0.97 -3.12 9.88
CA ASN A 35 -1.43 -2.79 8.55
C ASN A 35 -0.83 -3.77 7.54
N PHE A 36 -1.67 -4.34 6.70
CA PHE A 36 -1.32 -5.21 5.60
C PHE A 36 -1.56 -4.46 4.30
N SER A 37 -0.49 -4.15 3.57
CA SER A 37 -0.54 -3.45 2.30
C SER A 37 -0.15 -4.41 1.19
N GLN A 38 -1.06 -4.68 0.28
CA GLN A 38 -0.82 -5.46 -0.93
C GLN A 38 -0.90 -4.53 -2.12
N GLU A 39 0.26 -4.18 -2.66
CA GLU A 39 0.38 -3.39 -3.88
C GLU A 39 0.09 -4.31 -5.07
N LEU A 40 -1.13 -4.24 -5.60
CA LEU A 40 -1.52 -4.95 -6.82
C LEU A 40 -1.15 -4.07 -8.02
N GLY A 41 0.11 -4.15 -8.43
CA GLY A 41 0.66 -3.49 -9.62
C GLY A 41 1.46 -4.47 -10.46
N ASN A 42 1.21 -4.50 -11.77
CA ASN A 42 1.81 -5.46 -12.70
C ASN A 42 3.34 -5.52 -12.63
N LYS A 43 3.86 -6.64 -12.08
CA LYS A 43 5.04 -7.42 -12.52
C LYS A 43 5.64 -8.14 -11.31
N GLU A 44 5.55 -9.46 -11.29
CA GLU A 44 6.49 -10.49 -10.76
C GLU A 44 7.16 -10.33 -9.37
N TYR A 45 7.05 -9.20 -8.68
CA TYR A 45 7.48 -8.96 -7.31
C TYR A 45 6.24 -8.76 -6.46
N ARG A 46 5.79 -9.85 -5.85
CA ARG A 46 4.70 -9.82 -4.87
C ARG A 46 5.29 -9.36 -3.53
N ASP A 47 5.67 -8.09 -3.47
CA ASP A 47 6.13 -7.43 -2.23
C ASP A 47 4.90 -7.14 -1.37
N THR A 48 4.41 -8.19 -0.72
CA THR A 48 3.31 -8.08 0.23
C THR A 48 3.88 -7.50 1.51
N GLN A 49 3.61 -6.22 1.75
CA GLN A 49 4.17 -5.49 2.89
C GLN A 49 3.22 -5.59 4.08
N ALA A 50 3.65 -6.27 5.14
CA ALA A 50 2.94 -6.30 6.41
C ALA A 50 3.71 -5.45 7.43
N ILE A 51 3.03 -4.47 8.02
CA ILE A 51 3.55 -3.56 9.03
C ILE A 51 2.83 -3.84 10.34
N LEU A 52 3.57 -4.01 11.42
CA LEU A 52 3.04 -4.11 12.78
C LEU A 52 3.77 -3.12 13.67
N GLY A 53 3.02 -2.40 14.52
CA GLY A 53 3.56 -1.35 15.36
C GLY A 53 2.87 -1.28 16.71
N VAL A 54 3.65 -0.95 17.74
CA VAL A 54 3.17 -0.71 19.10
C VAL A 54 3.36 0.76 19.42
N LYS A 55 2.36 1.38 20.01
CA LYS A 55 2.37 2.79 20.40
C LYS A 55 2.17 2.86 21.91
N TYR A 56 3.26 3.13 22.61
CA TYR A 56 3.26 3.41 24.03
C TYR A 56 3.12 4.92 24.25
N LEU A 57 2.14 5.35 25.05
CA LEU A 57 1.96 6.74 25.47
C LEU A 57 2.27 6.84 26.97
N PHE A 58 3.35 7.53 27.31
CA PHE A 58 3.71 7.91 28.68
C PHE A 58 2.89 9.10 29.16
#